data_AF-A0A7Y1UBX3-F1
#
_entry.id   AF-A0A7Y1UBX3-F1
#
_cell.length_a   1.000
_cell.length_b   1.000
_cell.length_c   1.000
_cell.angle_alpha   90.00
_cell.angle_beta   90.00
_cell.angle_gamma   90.00
#
_symmetry.space_group_name_H-M   'P 1'
#
loop_
_entity.id
_entity.type
_entity.pdbx_description
1 polymer ?
#
loop_
_entity_poly.entity_id
_entity_poly.type
_entity_poly.pdbx_seq_one_letter_code
_entity_poly.pdbx_strand_id
1 'polypeptide(L)'
;MRPISEYWDLFAASFKQFAEYTWAEITFAVEPWYVNYFWWLVLLSIVVWGLEILFPWRKDQAIIRKDFWLDAFYMFFNFYIFKIIIFFAFSNLTEAFFSDILGGDVSRYALIDIGTMPGWLQLVVFFVATDFIQWFTHVLLHRYEFLWRFH
;
A
#
# COMPACT_ATOMS: atom_id res chain seq x y z
N MET A 1 -16.32 -22.25 -8.25
CA MET A 1 -14.88 -21.98 -8.39
C MET A 1 -14.63 -21.54 -9.81
N ARG A 2 -14.06 -20.35 -10.00
CA ARG A 2 -13.67 -19.83 -11.32
C ARG A 2 -12.61 -20.74 -11.98
N PRO A 3 -12.58 -20.85 -13.31
CA PRO A 3 -11.49 -21.50 -14.03
C PRO A 3 -10.18 -20.71 -13.89
N ILE A 4 -9.03 -21.38 -14.02
CA ILE A 4 -7.69 -20.77 -13.89
C ILE A 4 -7.49 -19.59 -14.85
N SER A 5 -8.10 -19.63 -16.04
CA SER A 5 -8.05 -18.53 -17.01
C SER A 5 -8.64 -17.23 -16.45
N GLU A 6 -9.77 -17.31 -15.74
CA GLU A 6 -10.40 -16.12 -15.15
C GLU A 6 -9.57 -15.49 -14.03
N TYR A 7 -8.80 -16.30 -13.29
CA TYR A 7 -7.85 -15.80 -12.29
C TYR A 7 -6.69 -15.05 -12.94
N TRP A 8 -6.18 -15.53 -14.08
CA TRP A 8 -5.17 -14.81 -14.87
C TRP A 8 -5.71 -13.52 -15.47
N ASP A 9 -6.92 -13.55 -16.01
CA ASP A 9 -7.59 -12.37 -16.55
C ASP A 9 -7.79 -11.31 -15.47
N LEU A 10 -8.22 -11.73 -14.27
CA LEU A 10 -8.36 -10.85 -13.11
C LEU A 10 -7.01 -10.23 -12.71
N PHE A 11 -5.95 -11.02 -12.66
CA PHE A 11 -4.60 -10.54 -12.36
C PHE A 11 -4.16 -9.49 -13.39
N ALA A 12 -4.27 -9.78 -14.69
CA ALA A 12 -3.86 -8.89 -15.76
C ALA A 12 -4.70 -7.60 -15.80
N ALA A 13 -6.01 -7.71 -15.59
CA ALA A 13 -6.90 -6.56 -15.49
C ALA A 13 -6.56 -5.68 -14.27
N SER A 14 -6.32 -6.28 -13.11
CA SER A 14 -5.94 -5.57 -11.89
C SER A 14 -4.62 -4.83 -12.08
N PHE A 15 -3.62 -5.50 -12.66
CA PHE A 15 -2.34 -4.89 -12.98
C PHE A 15 -2.51 -3.69 -13.92
N LYS A 16 -3.26 -3.86 -15.00
CA LYS A 16 -3.53 -2.80 -15.98
C LYS A 16 -4.23 -1.61 -15.34
N GLN A 17 -5.26 -1.85 -14.53
CA GLN A 17 -6.02 -0.80 -13.86
C GLN A 17 -5.13 0.04 -12.94
N PHE A 18 -4.27 -0.60 -12.14
CA PHE A 18 -3.37 0.14 -11.26
C PHE A 18 -2.30 0.90 -12.05
N ALA A 19 -1.79 0.31 -13.15
CA ALA A 19 -0.83 0.98 -14.03
C ALA A 19 -1.45 2.23 -14.69
N GLU A 20 -2.70 2.13 -15.16
CA GLU A 20 -3.47 3.25 -15.69
C GLU A 20 -3.71 4.33 -14.63
N TYR A 21 -4.07 3.94 -13.41
CA TYR A 21 -4.22 4.87 -12.29
C TYR A 21 -2.90 5.60 -11.95
N THR A 22 -1.79 4.85 -11.89
CA THR A 22 -0.45 5.43 -11.67
C THR A 22 -0.08 6.42 -12.78
N TRP A 23 -0.38 6.06 -14.03
CA TRP A 23 -0.15 6.94 -15.17
C TRP A 23 -1.00 8.21 -15.09
N ALA A 24 -2.26 8.08 -14.70
CA ALA A 24 -3.14 9.23 -14.47
C ALA A 24 -2.58 10.15 -13.37
N GLU A 25 -2.03 9.60 -12.29
CA GLU A 25 -1.40 10.41 -11.22
C GLU A 25 -0.20 11.19 -11.77
N ILE A 26 0.70 10.51 -12.50
CA ILE A 26 1.88 11.14 -13.11
C ILE A 26 1.48 12.26 -14.08
N THR A 27 0.44 12.03 -14.87
CA THR A 27 -0.02 12.96 -15.92
C THR A 27 -1.04 14.01 -15.44
N PHE A 28 -1.33 14.09 -14.14
CA PHE A 28 -2.34 14.97 -13.56
C PHE A 28 -3.76 14.75 -14.12
N ALA A 29 -4.06 13.55 -14.63
CA ALA A 29 -5.38 13.17 -15.11
C ALA A 29 -6.30 12.60 -14.01
N VAL A 30 -5.85 12.61 -12.75
CA VAL A 30 -6.68 12.18 -11.61
C VAL A 30 -7.63 13.29 -11.19
N GLU A 31 -8.91 12.93 -11.11
CA GLU A 31 -9.96 13.76 -10.55
C GLU A 31 -10.49 13.17 -9.25
N PRO A 32 -10.59 13.95 -8.16
CA PRO A 32 -10.13 15.34 -8.01
C PRO A 32 -8.60 15.48 -7.90
N TRP A 33 -8.03 16.60 -8.38
CA TRP A 33 -6.58 16.81 -8.38
C TRP A 33 -5.91 16.63 -6.99
N TYR A 34 -6.63 16.95 -5.91
CA TYR A 34 -6.12 16.89 -4.55
C TYR A 34 -5.98 15.46 -4.00
N VAL A 35 -6.48 14.43 -4.68
CA VAL A 35 -6.23 13.03 -4.29
C VAL A 35 -5.00 12.44 -4.97
N ASN A 36 -4.28 13.22 -5.78
CA ASN A 36 -3.11 12.75 -6.52
C ASN A 36 -1.92 12.49 -5.59
N TYR A 37 -1.74 11.23 -5.20
CA TYR A 37 -0.73 10.84 -4.22
C TYR A 37 0.69 11.05 -4.74
N PHE A 38 0.92 10.88 -6.05
CA PHE A 38 2.24 10.99 -6.67
C PHE A 38 2.84 12.37 -6.44
N TRP A 39 2.07 13.41 -6.74
CA TRP A 39 2.54 14.79 -6.61
C TRP A 39 2.55 15.27 -5.17
N TRP A 40 1.68 14.77 -4.29
CA TRP A 40 1.79 15.03 -2.86
C TRP A 40 3.08 14.46 -2.27
N LEU A 41 3.47 13.25 -2.68
CA LEU A 41 4.71 12.62 -2.27
C LEU A 41 5.93 13.43 -2.74
N VAL A 42 5.94 13.86 -4.00
CA VAL A 42 6.99 14.73 -4.55
C VAL A 42 7.07 16.05 -3.78
N LEU A 43 5.94 16.73 -3.60
CA LEU A 43 5.87 18.03 -2.94
C LEU A 43 6.35 17.93 -1.49
N LEU A 44 5.85 16.96 -0.74
CA LEU A 44 6.23 16.77 0.66
C LEU A 44 7.73 16.48 0.79
N SER A 45 8.29 15.65 -0.09
CA SER A 45 9.71 15.34 -0.11
C SER A 45 10.58 16.57 -0.41
N ILE A 46 10.17 17.41 -1.36
CA ILE A 46 10.86 18.68 -1.64
C ILE A 46 10.78 19.62 -0.43
N VAL A 47 9.62 19.72 0.23
CA VAL A 47 9.44 20.56 1.43
C VAL A 47 10.36 20.08 2.56
N VAL A 48 10.36 18.78 2.85
CA VAL A 48 11.21 18.20 3.91
C VAL A 48 12.70 18.37 3.58
N TRP A 49 13.10 18.16 2.33
CA TRP A 49 14.47 18.40 1.88
C TRP A 49 14.87 19.88 2.00
N GLY A 50 13.96 20.80 1.66
CA GLY A 50 14.14 22.24 1.89
C GLY A 50 14.31 22.59 3.36
N LEU A 51 13.52 21.96 4.25
CA LEU A 51 13.67 22.11 5.70
C LEU A 51 15.01 21.53 6.19
N GLU A 52 15.49 20.43 5.63
CA GLU A 52 16.83 19.88 5.93
C GLU A 52 17.94 20.87 5.54
N ILE A 53 17.78 21.63 4.45
CA ILE A 53 18.73 22.68 4.04
C ILE A 53 18.68 23.90 4.97
N LEU A 54 17.47 24.35 5.35
CA LEU A 54 17.29 25.52 6.22
C LEU A 54 17.66 25.25 7.68
N PHE A 55 17.36 24.04 8.16
CA PHE A 55 17.57 23.60 9.54
C PHE A 55 18.33 22.27 9.58
N PRO A 56 19.58 22.22 9.08
CA PRO A 56 20.32 20.97 8.99
C PRO A 56 20.61 20.43 10.38
N TRP A 57 20.21 19.18 10.62
CA TRP A 57 20.61 18.44 11.82
C TRP A 57 22.10 18.09 11.77
N ARG A 58 22.60 17.68 10.59
CA ARG A 58 24.01 17.40 10.33
C ARG A 58 24.63 18.57 9.55
N LYS A 59 25.39 19.41 10.25
CA LYS A 59 25.90 20.69 9.70
C LYS A 59 26.88 20.52 8.54
N ASP A 60 27.66 19.45 8.54
CA ASP A 60 28.69 19.19 7.51
C ASP A 60 28.22 18.25 6.39
N GLN A 61 26.92 17.95 6.32
CA GLN A 61 26.39 17.09 5.27
C GLN A 61 26.17 17.90 3.98
N ALA A 62 26.59 17.33 2.84
CA ALA A 62 26.23 17.87 1.54
C ALA A 62 24.70 17.90 1.34
N ILE A 63 24.21 18.94 0.67
CA ILE A 63 22.78 19.12 0.34
C ILE A 63 22.24 17.93 -0.45
N ILE A 64 23.00 17.46 -1.44
CA ILE A 64 22.76 16.18 -2.12
C ILE A 64 23.74 15.17 -1.54
N ARG A 65 23.25 14.34 -0.61
CA ARG A 65 24.04 13.27 0.00
C ARG A 65 24.15 12.05 -0.92
N LYS A 66 25.12 11.19 -0.66
CA LYS A 66 25.39 9.96 -1.46
C LYS A 66 24.15 9.09 -1.70
N ASP A 67 23.24 9.00 -0.73
CA ASP A 67 22.06 8.12 -0.83
C ASP A 67 20.81 8.87 -1.32
N PHE A 68 20.90 10.16 -1.67
CA PHE A 68 19.73 10.96 -2.08
C PHE A 68 18.94 10.30 -3.22
N TRP A 69 19.63 9.81 -4.24
CA TRP A 69 19.01 9.12 -5.37
C TRP A 69 18.47 7.75 -4.99
N LEU A 70 19.08 7.09 -4.01
CA LEU A 70 18.61 5.81 -3.50
C LEU A 70 17.30 6.00 -2.71
N ASP A 71 17.21 7.04 -1.88
CA ASP A 71 15.98 7.40 -1.18
C ASP A 71 14.87 7.75 -2.17
N ALA A 72 15.17 8.57 -3.20
CA ALA A 72 14.22 8.95 -4.22
C ALA A 72 13.71 7.72 -4.99
N PHE A 73 14.59 6.79 -5.35
CA PHE A 73 14.21 5.52 -5.95
C PHE A 73 13.29 4.71 -5.03
N TYR A 74 13.68 4.50 -3.77
CA TYR A 74 12.90 3.69 -2.83
C TYR A 74 11.55 4.32 -2.48
N MET A 75 11.47 5.64 -2.47
CA MET A 75 10.21 6.36 -2.32
C MET A 75 9.21 5.92 -3.40
N PHE A 76 9.56 5.95 -4.68
CA PHE A 76 8.65 5.50 -5.73
C PHE A 76 8.53 3.97 -5.81
N PHE A 77 9.63 3.24 -5.59
CA PHE A 77 9.62 1.79 -5.64
C PHE A 77 8.66 1.19 -4.62
N ASN A 78 8.72 1.63 -3.36
CA ASN A 78 7.90 1.07 -2.28
C ASN A 78 6.41 1.39 -2.47
N PHE A 79 6.08 2.61 -2.92
CA PHE A 79 4.69 3.05 -3.00
C PHE A 79 3.99 2.73 -4.32
N TYR A 80 4.74 2.56 -5.42
CA TYR A 80 4.18 2.32 -6.74
C TYR A 80 4.59 0.97 -7.31
N ILE A 81 5.88 0.75 -7.52
CA ILE A 81 6.37 -0.43 -8.26
C ILE A 81 6.06 -1.72 -7.48
N PHE A 82 6.33 -1.73 -6.17
CA PHE A 82 6.00 -2.85 -5.30
C PHE A 82 4.48 -3.12 -5.26
N LYS A 83 3.66 -2.05 -5.21
CA LYS A 83 2.20 -2.17 -5.22
C LYS A 83 1.64 -2.69 -6.54
N ILE A 84 2.21 -2.24 -7.67
CA ILE A 84 1.87 -2.68 -9.03
C ILE A 84 2.11 -4.19 -9.18
N ILE A 85 3.30 -4.64 -8.79
CA ILE A 85 3.76 -5.99 -9.12
C ILE A 85 3.19 -7.03 -8.15
N ILE A 86 3.13 -6.69 -6.86
CA ILE A 86 2.86 -7.67 -5.81
C ILE A 86 1.51 -7.38 -5.18
N PHE A 87 1.28 -6.18 -4.67
CA PHE A 87 0.18 -5.98 -3.73
C PHE A 87 -1.20 -5.97 -4.39
N PHE A 88 -1.42 -5.12 -5.40
CA PHE A 88 -2.78 -4.87 -5.91
C PHE A 88 -3.39 -6.10 -6.59
N ALA A 89 -2.64 -6.70 -7.52
CA ALA A 89 -3.12 -7.87 -8.26
C ALA A 89 -3.24 -9.11 -7.35
N PHE A 90 -2.31 -9.30 -6.41
CA PHE A 90 -2.39 -10.42 -5.46
C PHE A 90 -3.54 -10.26 -4.46
N SER A 91 -3.80 -9.04 -3.98
CA SER A 91 -4.95 -8.76 -3.10
C SER A 91 -6.27 -9.07 -3.79
N ASN A 92 -6.47 -8.62 -5.04
CA ASN A 92 -7.70 -8.92 -5.80
C ASN A 92 -7.83 -10.42 -6.09
N LEU A 93 -6.72 -11.09 -6.42
CA LEU A 93 -6.70 -12.54 -6.62
C LEU A 93 -7.09 -13.29 -5.34
N THR A 94 -6.52 -12.87 -4.21
CA THR A 94 -6.80 -13.43 -2.88
C THR A 94 -8.26 -13.21 -2.51
N GLU A 95 -8.80 -12.01 -2.70
CA GLU A 95 -10.20 -11.67 -2.47
C GLU A 95 -11.13 -12.56 -3.32
N ALA A 96 -10.87 -12.68 -4.62
CA ALA A 96 -11.66 -13.51 -5.51
C ALA A 96 -11.62 -14.99 -5.11
N PHE A 97 -10.44 -15.50 -4.72
CA PHE A 97 -10.28 -16.85 -4.24
C PHE A 97 -11.08 -17.12 -2.96
N PHE A 98 -11.01 -16.22 -1.98
CA PHE A 98 -11.77 -16.35 -0.73
C PHE A 98 -13.28 -16.22 -0.98
N SER A 99 -13.71 -15.29 -1.83
CA SER A 99 -15.11 -15.14 -2.23
C SER A 99 -15.64 -16.42 -2.89
N ASP A 100 -14.86 -17.03 -3.79
CA ASP A 100 -15.23 -18.28 -4.45
C ASP A 100 -15.37 -19.45 -3.47
N ILE A 101 -14.47 -19.57 -2.49
CA ILE A 101 -14.51 -20.63 -1.46
C ILE A 101 -15.67 -20.40 -0.49
N LEU A 102 -15.87 -19.15 -0.10
CA LEU A 102 -16.88 -18.76 0.87
C LEU A 102 -18.26 -18.60 0.23
N GLY A 103 -18.44 -18.85 -1.07
CA GLY A 103 -19.75 -18.89 -1.72
C GLY A 103 -20.35 -17.53 -2.09
N GLY A 104 -19.52 -16.60 -2.55
CA GLY A 104 -19.92 -15.31 -3.10
C GLY A 104 -19.57 -14.15 -2.18
N ASP A 105 -20.56 -13.30 -1.89
CA ASP A 105 -20.34 -12.04 -1.18
C ASP A 105 -19.79 -12.27 0.24
N VAL A 106 -18.54 -11.85 0.45
CA VAL A 106 -17.85 -11.96 1.74
C VAL A 106 -18.42 -10.99 2.79
N SER A 107 -19.18 -9.97 2.39
CA SER A 107 -19.82 -9.01 3.30
C SER A 107 -20.76 -9.70 4.28
N ARG A 108 -21.35 -10.84 3.91
CA ARG A 108 -22.21 -11.65 4.80
C ARG A 108 -21.51 -12.19 6.04
N TYR A 109 -20.17 -12.23 6.03
CA TYR A 109 -19.35 -12.64 7.16
C TYR A 109 -18.87 -11.45 8.00
N ALA A 110 -19.20 -10.21 7.62
CA ALA A 110 -18.89 -9.04 8.42
C ALA A 110 -19.64 -9.11 9.75
N LEU A 111 -18.90 -9.16 10.85
CA LEU A 111 -19.47 -9.19 12.19
C LEU A 111 -20.01 -7.82 12.61
N ILE A 112 -19.42 -6.75 12.07
CA ILE A 112 -19.70 -5.36 12.41
C ILE A 112 -19.60 -4.53 11.13
N ASP A 113 -20.61 -3.69 10.86
CA ASP A 113 -20.56 -2.70 9.78
C ASP A 113 -19.90 -1.41 10.27
N ILE A 114 -18.59 -1.31 10.02
CA ILE A 114 -17.76 -0.15 10.41
C ILE A 114 -18.13 1.09 9.56
N GLY A 115 -18.71 0.92 8.37
CA GLY A 115 -19.06 2.03 7.47
C GLY A 115 -20.11 2.98 8.05
N THR A 116 -20.91 2.49 9.00
CA THR A 116 -21.92 3.28 9.73
C THR A 116 -21.34 4.13 10.87
N MET A 117 -20.09 3.88 11.26
CA MET A 117 -19.44 4.58 12.37
C MET A 117 -18.92 5.96 11.95
N PRO A 118 -18.81 6.93 12.87
CA PRO A 118 -18.11 8.18 12.61
C PRO A 118 -16.66 7.93 12.20
N GLY A 119 -16.12 8.75 11.27
CA GLY A 119 -14.79 8.52 10.69
C GLY A 119 -13.65 8.38 11.72
N TRP A 120 -13.70 9.11 12.83
CA TRP A 120 -12.70 8.97 13.90
C TRP A 120 -12.72 7.58 14.55
N LEU A 121 -13.90 6.98 14.70
CA LEU A 121 -14.05 5.65 15.28
C LEU A 121 -13.60 4.58 14.28
N GLN A 122 -13.87 4.77 12.98
CA GLN A 122 -13.32 3.92 11.93
C GLN A 122 -11.80 3.89 11.98
N LEU A 123 -11.15 5.06 12.17
CA LEU A 123 -9.69 5.15 12.31
C LEU A 123 -9.20 4.42 13.56
N VAL A 124 -9.86 4.57 14.71
CA VAL A 124 -9.49 3.86 15.95
C VAL A 124 -9.56 2.35 15.74
N VAL A 125 -10.67 1.84 15.17
CA VAL A 125 -10.83 0.42 14.87
C VAL A 125 -9.76 -0.05 13.90
N PHE A 126 -9.51 0.71 12.82
CA PHE A 126 -8.48 0.43 11.84
C PHE A 126 -7.11 0.28 12.52
N PHE A 127 -6.66 1.28 13.28
CA PHE A 127 -5.36 1.24 13.95
C PHE A 127 -5.22 0.06 14.90
N VAL A 128 -6.21 -0.18 15.76
CA VAL A 128 -6.18 -1.30 16.72
C VAL A 128 -6.15 -2.65 16.00
N ALA A 129 -6.98 -2.82 14.97
CA ALA A 129 -7.04 -4.06 14.22
C ALA A 129 -5.74 -4.32 13.44
N THR A 130 -5.21 -3.30 12.75
CA THR A 130 -3.97 -3.44 11.98
C THR A 130 -2.77 -3.69 12.89
N ASP A 131 -2.69 -2.98 14.03
CA ASP A 131 -1.61 -3.17 15.01
C ASP A 131 -1.66 -4.59 15.59
N PHE A 132 -2.85 -5.05 15.99
CA PHE A 132 -3.03 -6.41 16.48
C PHE A 132 -2.61 -7.46 15.45
N ILE A 133 -3.04 -7.33 14.18
CA ILE A 133 -2.67 -8.28 13.12
C ILE A 133 -1.15 -8.27 12.88
N GLN A 134 -0.53 -7.09 12.82
CA GLN A 134 0.91 -6.96 12.62
C GLN A 134 1.70 -7.55 13.78
N TRP A 135 1.35 -7.19 15.02
CA TRP A 135 1.95 -7.73 16.23
C TRP A 135 1.79 -9.24 16.30
N PHE A 136 0.58 -9.75 16.08
CA PHE A 136 0.32 -11.18 16.15
C PHE A 136 1.09 -11.94 15.06
N THR A 137 1.11 -11.43 13.83
CA THR A 137 1.91 -12.00 12.74
C THR A 137 3.39 -12.04 13.12
N HIS A 138 3.92 -10.95 13.68
CA HIS A 138 5.30 -10.90 14.15
C HIS A 138 5.57 -11.93 15.26
N VAL A 139 4.69 -12.04 16.26
CA VAL A 139 4.80 -13.08 17.30
C VAL A 139 4.80 -14.49 16.69
N LEU A 140 3.93 -14.77 15.70
CA LEU A 140 3.89 -16.07 15.03
C LEU A 140 5.20 -16.36 14.27
N LEU A 141 5.73 -15.36 13.54
CA LEU A 141 7.00 -15.46 12.82
C LEU A 141 8.16 -15.80 13.77
N HIS A 142 8.16 -15.25 14.99
CA HIS A 142 9.17 -15.53 16.00
C HIS A 142 8.94 -16.84 16.78
N ARG A 143 7.68 -17.29 16.87
CA ARG A 143 7.32 -18.46 17.70
C ARG A 143 7.49 -19.80 16.99
N TYR A 144 7.26 -19.85 15.68
CA TYR A 144 7.29 -21.10 14.91
C TYR A 144 8.51 -21.14 14.00
N GLU A 145 9.36 -22.16 14.16
CA GLU A 145 10.61 -22.32 13.38
C GLU A 145 10.40 -22.30 11.86
N PHE A 146 9.28 -22.86 11.38
CA PHE A 146 8.93 -22.80 9.96
C PHE A 146 8.72 -21.35 9.49
N LEU A 147 8.01 -20.55 10.29
CA LEU A 147 7.68 -19.17 9.98
C LEU A 147 8.90 -18.24 10.12
N TRP A 148 9.87 -18.59 10.97
CA TRP A 148 11.15 -17.87 11.10
C TRP A 148 11.88 -17.70 9.76
N ARG A 149 11.74 -18.66 8.85
CA ARG A 149 12.39 -18.63 7.53
C ARG A 149 11.86 -17.52 6.62
N PHE A 150 10.72 -16.93 6.99
CA PHE A 150 10.05 -15.85 6.26
C PHE A 150 10.05 -14.52 7.04
N HIS A 151 10.65 -14.50 8.25
CA HIS A 151 10.90 -13.28 9.02
C HIS A 151 12.09 -12.53 8.44
#